data_AF-A0A7C8MW33-F1
#
_entry.id   AF-A0A7C8MW33-F1
#
_cell.length_a   1.000
_cell.length_b   1.000
_cell.length_c   1.000
_cell.angle_alpha   90.00
_cell.angle_beta   90.00
_cell.angle_gamma   90.00
#
_symmetry.space_group_name_H-M   'P 1'
#
loop_
_entity.id
_entity.type
_entity.pdbx_description
1 polymer ?
#
loop_
_entity_poly.entity_id
_entity_poly.type
_entity_poly.pdbx_seq_one_letter_code
_entity_poly.pdbx_strand_id
1 'polypeptide(L)'
;MSTTNIKSQNPSPRVVQYAWEDFSPISPYLGVDMMYDRNPWREQDIYNRRYATTQTREPLSDSMMHLLRRELADIFYERSTIELRAMDSFKFKWWDNGSSPSITQFEQLHAPKISVKNPTNYTEYLNKQVIVYFQGNDNRVCDLDLDSRPFETRFIGRYIFREWYHFNHGRPPFQRHRFFAKAIRFPKASPRAPRNIPQVLSFHRSLCRRVSDRLDDLVELQTKPGVPHSWPRPSQGPKTWKQHGFDLGHLFRAVIVVVDDQSRIECNNSCPLSELPNETWQKFRLRRIAYKTSHLSVLLVKTGDDAHLSSPVDFQPLRESGEALELNRADIEEYSEGVVCVTLQSALRFLFDLLRREEDALAHLRAEREELEDERDRGCERWVNRVLSHAQDVGIDTNGWTWQGIRRAWARMNGEGFDAVAQLVPYWEDLDSWE
;
A
#
# COMPACT_ATOMS: atom_id res chain seq x y z
N MET A 1 61.75 -24.61 6.05
CA MET A 1 60.63 -24.35 6.98
C MET A 1 60.26 -22.89 6.86
N SER A 2 59.11 -22.58 6.27
CA SER A 2 58.37 -21.32 6.44
C SER A 2 56.93 -21.60 6.02
N THR A 3 56.08 -21.80 7.01
CA THR A 3 54.62 -21.95 6.90
C THR A 3 54.01 -20.56 6.77
N THR A 4 53.45 -20.25 5.60
CA THR A 4 52.65 -19.02 5.41
C THR A 4 51.22 -19.29 5.87
N ASN A 5 50.89 -18.75 7.04
CA ASN A 5 49.54 -18.70 7.60
C ASN A 5 48.64 -17.82 6.72
N ILE A 6 47.68 -18.43 6.02
CA ILE A 6 46.57 -17.69 5.39
C ILE A 6 45.56 -17.40 6.51
N LYS A 7 45.61 -16.18 7.05
CA LYS A 7 44.54 -15.66 7.89
C LYS A 7 43.27 -15.53 7.02
N SER A 8 42.28 -16.35 7.32
CA SER A 8 40.88 -16.11 6.99
C SER A 8 40.49 -14.72 7.50
N GLN A 9 40.46 -13.73 6.61
CA GLN A 9 39.82 -12.45 6.90
C GLN A 9 38.31 -12.65 6.76
N ASN A 10 37.61 -12.72 7.89
CA ASN A 10 36.17 -12.50 7.90
C ASN A 10 35.91 -11.13 7.26
N PRO A 11 35.08 -11.03 6.20
CA PRO A 11 34.79 -9.74 5.58
C PRO A 11 34.11 -8.84 6.62
N SER A 12 34.68 -7.66 6.85
CA SER A 12 34.09 -6.61 7.69
C SER A 12 32.64 -6.34 7.24
N PRO A 13 31.70 -6.09 8.16
CA PRO A 13 30.30 -5.82 7.80
C PRO A 13 30.25 -4.61 6.88
N ARG A 14 29.65 -4.79 5.69
CA ARG A 14 29.54 -3.74 4.67
C ARG A 14 28.50 -2.74 5.14
N VAL A 15 28.90 -1.51 5.45
CA VAL A 15 27.97 -0.41 5.71
C VAL A 15 27.42 0.09 4.37
N VAL A 16 26.12 -0.02 4.19
CA VAL A 16 25.40 0.48 3.01
C VAL A 16 24.86 1.86 3.30
N GLN A 17 25.20 2.84 2.47
CA GLN A 17 24.56 4.16 2.53
C GLN A 17 23.27 4.12 1.71
N TYR A 18 22.15 4.49 2.34
CA TYR A 18 20.84 4.51 1.70
C TYR A 18 20.24 5.91 1.78
N ALA A 19 19.92 6.51 0.64
CA ALA A 19 19.18 7.77 0.62
C ALA A 19 17.77 7.51 1.14
N TRP A 20 17.48 8.00 2.34
CA TRP A 20 16.16 7.91 2.95
C TRP A 20 15.22 8.86 2.23
N GLU A 21 14.47 8.31 1.27
CA GLU A 21 13.31 8.97 0.69
C GLU A 21 12.08 8.52 1.48
N ASP A 22 11.92 9.05 2.70
CA ASP A 22 10.56 9.12 3.22
C ASP A 22 9.75 9.99 2.27
N PHE A 23 8.48 9.64 2.14
CA PHE A 23 7.35 10.31 1.52
C PHE A 23 7.57 11.67 0.80
N SER A 24 6.74 11.99 -0.17
CA SER A 24 6.74 13.30 -0.84
C SER A 24 6.89 14.49 0.14
N PRO A 25 7.57 15.60 -0.24
CA PRO A 25 7.66 16.85 0.54
C PRO A 25 6.29 17.51 0.86
N ILE A 26 5.19 16.94 0.38
CA ILE A 26 3.79 17.35 0.65
C ILE A 26 3.13 16.46 1.73
N SER A 27 3.78 15.38 2.13
CA SER A 27 3.32 14.52 3.22
C SER A 27 3.19 15.34 4.50
N PRO A 28 2.15 15.14 5.32
CA PRO A 28 2.08 15.75 6.65
C PRO A 28 3.24 15.27 7.55
N TYR A 29 3.96 14.24 7.14
CA TYR A 29 5.22 13.89 7.79
C TYR A 29 6.39 14.81 7.43
N LEU A 30 6.40 15.51 6.29
CA LEU A 30 7.57 16.20 5.73
C LEU A 30 7.43 17.70 5.39
N GLY A 31 6.26 18.32 5.54
CA GLY A 31 6.15 19.72 5.12
C GLY A 31 4.96 20.46 5.70
N VAL A 32 5.21 21.23 6.77
CA VAL A 32 4.38 22.40 7.09
C VAL A 32 4.68 23.53 6.09
N ASP A 33 5.82 23.45 5.37
CA ASP A 33 6.41 24.51 4.54
C ASP A 33 5.71 24.82 3.21
N MET A 34 4.92 23.90 2.65
CA MET A 34 4.38 24.07 1.28
C MET A 34 3.00 24.75 1.21
N MET A 35 2.40 25.11 2.35
CA MET A 35 1.11 25.82 2.39
C MET A 35 1.20 27.24 2.98
N TYR A 36 2.38 27.85 2.96
CA TYR A 36 2.59 29.00 3.83
C TYR A 36 1.95 30.33 3.42
N ASP A 37 1.78 30.67 2.14
CA ASP A 37 1.37 32.06 1.86
C ASP A 37 0.28 32.26 0.81
N ARG A 38 -0.10 31.25 0.05
CA ARG A 38 -1.25 31.31 -0.87
C ARG A 38 -1.87 29.93 -1.00
N ASN A 39 -3.15 29.84 -0.70
CA ASN A 39 -3.92 28.63 -0.93
C ASN A 39 -4.61 28.74 -2.31
N PRO A 40 -4.04 28.20 -3.40
CA PRO A 40 -4.67 28.19 -4.72
C PRO A 40 -5.97 27.35 -4.74
N TRP A 41 -6.26 26.61 -3.66
CA TRP A 41 -7.47 25.79 -3.51
C TRP A 41 -8.68 26.61 -3.02
N ARG A 42 -8.49 27.81 -2.44
CA ARG A 42 -9.60 28.66 -1.93
C ARG A 42 -10.62 29.07 -3.01
N GLU A 43 -10.25 28.99 -4.27
CA GLU A 43 -11.07 29.37 -5.42
C GLU A 43 -11.68 28.16 -6.16
N GLN A 44 -11.58 26.95 -5.61
CA GLN A 44 -12.11 25.77 -6.28
C GLN A 44 -13.60 25.56 -6.01
N ASP A 45 -14.36 25.30 -7.08
CA ASP A 45 -15.79 24.99 -7.04
C ASP A 45 -16.13 23.67 -6.32
N ILE A 46 -15.13 22.97 -5.78
CA ILE A 46 -15.30 21.72 -5.02
C ILE A 46 -15.71 21.94 -3.56
N TYR A 47 -15.59 23.17 -3.05
CA TYR A 47 -15.95 23.50 -1.67
C TYR A 47 -17.37 24.02 -1.54
N ASN A 48 -18.02 23.66 -0.43
CA ASN A 48 -19.29 24.24 -0.07
C ASN A 48 -19.11 25.74 0.22
N ARG A 49 -19.62 26.58 -0.71
CA ARG A 49 -19.45 28.03 -0.70
C ARG A 49 -19.95 28.70 0.58
N ARG A 50 -20.95 28.13 1.26
CA ARG A 50 -21.48 28.64 2.54
C ARG A 50 -20.39 28.73 3.61
N TYR A 51 -19.57 27.69 3.74
CA TYR A 51 -18.50 27.65 4.73
C TYR A 51 -17.22 28.30 4.21
N ALA A 52 -16.95 28.22 2.90
CA ALA A 52 -15.75 28.79 2.30
C ALA A 52 -15.58 30.29 2.59
N THR A 53 -16.68 31.05 2.53
CA THR A 53 -16.70 32.50 2.76
C THR A 53 -16.90 32.91 4.22
N THR A 54 -17.14 31.95 5.12
CA THR A 54 -17.32 32.24 6.55
C THR A 54 -15.98 32.60 7.18
N GLN A 55 -15.91 33.73 7.87
CA GLN A 55 -14.72 34.16 8.60
C GLN A 55 -14.72 33.59 10.02
N THR A 56 -13.58 33.07 10.44
CA THR A 56 -13.38 32.51 11.78
C THR A 56 -13.26 33.63 12.80
N ARG A 57 -14.06 33.55 13.87
CA ARG A 57 -13.91 34.44 15.02
C ARG A 57 -12.90 33.84 16.00
N GLU A 58 -11.87 34.61 16.32
CA GLU A 58 -10.85 34.25 17.30
C GLU A 58 -11.08 35.02 18.63
N PRO A 59 -10.79 34.42 19.80
CA PRO A 59 -10.31 33.05 20.00
C PRO A 59 -11.42 32.00 19.78
N LEU A 60 -11.01 30.79 19.37
CA LEU A 60 -11.92 29.65 19.23
C LEU A 60 -12.39 29.15 20.60
N SER A 61 -13.65 28.71 20.69
CA SER A 61 -14.15 28.03 21.89
C SER A 61 -13.49 26.65 22.06
N ASP A 62 -13.46 26.12 23.28
CA ASP A 62 -12.87 24.80 23.58
C ASP A 62 -13.50 23.68 22.73
N SER A 63 -14.82 23.71 22.57
CA SER A 63 -15.54 22.75 21.72
C SER A 63 -15.10 22.85 20.26
N MET A 64 -14.89 24.07 19.75
CA MET A 64 -14.45 24.28 18.38
C MET A 64 -12.98 23.88 18.19
N MET A 65 -12.13 24.15 19.18
CA MET A 65 -10.75 23.67 19.20
C MET A 65 -10.66 22.15 19.18
N HIS A 66 -11.51 21.46 19.95
CA HIS A 66 -11.57 20.01 19.94
C HIS A 66 -11.98 19.46 18.57
N LEU A 67 -13.01 20.04 17.94
CA LEU A 67 -13.43 19.67 16.59
C LEU A 67 -12.33 19.94 15.56
N LEU A 68 -11.69 21.12 15.61
CA LEU A 68 -10.58 21.47 14.72
C LEU A 68 -9.44 20.46 14.83
N ARG A 69 -9.04 20.06 16.04
CA ARG A 69 -8.00 19.03 16.25
C ARG A 69 -8.39 17.69 15.60
N ARG A 70 -9.66 17.30 15.72
CA ARG A 70 -10.18 16.08 15.08
C ARG A 70 -10.15 16.18 13.55
N GLU A 71 -10.60 17.29 12.97
CA GLU A 71 -10.55 17.50 11.52
C GLU A 71 -9.13 17.53 10.97
N LEU A 72 -8.20 18.15 11.70
CA LEU A 72 -6.78 18.13 11.35
C LEU A 72 -6.25 16.70 11.38
N ALA A 73 -6.59 15.89 12.38
CA ALA A 73 -6.21 14.49 12.41
C ALA A 73 -6.79 13.68 11.24
N ASP A 74 -8.05 13.93 10.84
CA ASP A 74 -8.65 13.31 9.66
C ASP A 74 -7.87 13.71 8.38
N ILE A 75 -7.62 15.01 8.18
CA ILE A 75 -6.84 15.55 7.05
C ILE A 75 -5.45 14.91 6.97
N PHE A 76 -4.79 14.69 8.10
CA PHE A 76 -3.48 14.04 8.16
C PHE A 76 -3.49 12.63 7.52
N TYR A 77 -4.50 11.82 7.85
CA TYR A 77 -4.63 10.47 7.29
C TYR A 77 -5.05 10.49 5.82
N GLU A 78 -5.95 11.40 5.46
CA GLU A 78 -6.37 11.60 4.07
C GLU A 78 -5.19 11.98 3.16
N ARG A 79 -4.35 12.93 3.61
CA ARG A 79 -3.17 13.36 2.85
C ARG A 79 -2.13 12.26 2.76
N SER A 80 -1.85 11.56 3.86
CA SER A 80 -0.92 10.41 3.85
C SER A 80 -1.36 9.33 2.84
N THR A 81 -2.67 9.12 2.73
CA THR A 81 -3.29 8.18 1.81
C THR A 81 -3.09 8.57 0.35
N ILE A 82 -3.38 9.84 0.01
CA ILE A 82 -3.19 10.39 -1.34
C ILE A 82 -1.72 10.27 -1.76
N GLU A 83 -0.79 10.65 -0.88
CA GLU A 83 0.64 10.62 -1.18
C GLU A 83 1.16 9.20 -1.42
N LEU A 84 0.82 8.22 -0.55
CA LEU A 84 1.22 6.82 -0.76
C LEU A 84 0.72 6.31 -2.12
N ARG A 85 -0.52 6.65 -2.47
CA ARG A 85 -1.14 6.24 -3.72
C ARG A 85 -0.52 6.91 -4.95
N ALA A 86 -0.05 8.15 -4.81
CA ALA A 86 0.64 8.90 -5.86
C ALA A 86 2.10 8.46 -6.09
N MET A 87 2.71 7.73 -5.16
CA MET A 87 4.10 7.27 -5.30
C MET A 87 4.31 6.43 -6.55
N ASP A 88 5.33 6.76 -7.33
CA ASP A 88 5.76 6.01 -8.50
C ASP A 88 6.06 4.53 -8.18
N SER A 89 6.67 4.27 -7.03
CA SER A 89 7.00 2.92 -6.53
C SER A 89 5.76 2.07 -6.23
N PHE A 90 4.63 2.73 -5.97
CA PHE A 90 3.30 2.15 -5.90
C PHE A 90 2.70 2.05 -7.31
N LYS A 91 2.43 3.19 -7.95
CA LYS A 91 1.71 3.34 -9.22
C LYS A 91 2.24 2.47 -10.37
N PHE A 92 3.56 2.53 -10.65
CA PHE A 92 4.13 1.94 -11.88
C PHE A 92 4.30 0.42 -11.88
N LYS A 93 4.12 -0.26 -10.74
CA LYS A 93 4.15 -1.74 -10.72
C LYS A 93 2.75 -2.34 -10.89
N TRP A 94 1.74 -1.60 -10.47
CA TRP A 94 0.35 -1.89 -10.74
C TRP A 94 -0.08 -1.46 -12.16
N TRP A 95 0.65 -0.52 -12.77
CA TRP A 95 0.40 0.04 -14.10
C TRP A 95 1.54 -0.25 -15.09
N ASP A 96 1.27 -0.90 -16.22
CA ASP A 96 2.24 -0.95 -17.34
C ASP A 96 1.84 0.05 -18.43
N ASN A 97 2.67 1.06 -18.67
CA ASN A 97 2.52 1.95 -19.85
C ASN A 97 3.66 1.71 -20.86
N GLY A 98 4.29 0.54 -20.84
CA GLY A 98 5.39 0.16 -21.75
C GLY A 98 6.71 0.91 -21.53
N SER A 99 6.79 1.78 -20.52
CA SER A 99 7.88 2.75 -20.35
C SER A 99 8.67 2.60 -19.05
N SER A 100 8.27 1.69 -18.14
CA SER A 100 9.03 1.40 -16.91
C SER A 100 9.61 -0.02 -16.98
N PRO A 101 10.95 -0.19 -16.97
CA PRO A 101 11.58 -1.47 -17.23
C PRO A 101 11.40 -2.44 -16.04
N SER A 102 10.37 -3.29 -16.11
CA SER A 102 10.27 -4.48 -15.26
C SER A 102 11.41 -5.48 -15.54
N ILE A 103 11.93 -5.46 -16.78
CA ILE A 103 13.00 -6.34 -17.25
C ILE A 103 14.28 -6.18 -16.43
N THR A 104 14.72 -4.95 -16.14
CA THR A 104 15.98 -4.73 -15.40
C THR A 104 15.91 -5.21 -13.96
N GLN A 105 14.77 -5.06 -13.27
CA GLN A 105 14.63 -5.54 -11.89
C GLN A 105 14.51 -7.07 -11.81
N PHE A 106 13.73 -7.69 -12.71
CA PHE A 106 13.60 -9.16 -12.76
C PHE A 106 14.96 -9.83 -13.05
N GLU A 107 15.73 -9.32 -13.99
CA GLU A 107 17.07 -9.84 -14.31
C GLU A 107 18.10 -9.54 -13.21
N GLN A 108 18.02 -8.37 -12.55
CA GLN A 108 18.85 -8.04 -11.38
C GLN A 108 18.54 -8.94 -10.18
N LEU A 109 17.28 -9.33 -9.99
CA LEU A 109 16.93 -10.34 -8.99
C LEU A 109 17.59 -11.67 -9.34
N HIS A 110 17.53 -12.12 -10.59
CA HIS A 110 18.21 -13.34 -11.03
C HIS A 110 19.75 -13.27 -10.99
N ALA A 111 20.35 -12.07 -10.87
CA ALA A 111 21.80 -11.95 -10.73
C ALA A 111 22.26 -12.53 -9.37
N PRO A 112 23.36 -13.30 -9.34
CA PRO A 112 23.89 -13.94 -8.12
C PRO A 112 24.35 -12.94 -7.05
N LYS A 113 24.44 -11.64 -7.40
CA LYS A 113 24.72 -10.54 -6.50
C LYS A 113 23.80 -9.39 -6.89
N ILE A 114 22.74 -9.15 -6.11
CA ILE A 114 22.07 -7.84 -6.14
C ILE A 114 23.17 -6.81 -5.84
N SER A 115 23.47 -5.95 -6.81
CA SER A 115 24.51 -4.95 -6.66
C SER A 115 24.08 -3.99 -5.55
N VAL A 116 24.85 -3.97 -4.46
CA VAL A 116 24.68 -3.07 -3.31
C VAL A 116 24.75 -1.59 -3.73
N LYS A 117 25.20 -1.29 -4.97
CA LYS A 117 25.24 0.06 -5.51
C LYS A 117 23.84 0.68 -5.73
N ASN A 118 22.77 -0.11 -5.75
CA ASN A 118 21.40 0.43 -5.83
C ASN A 118 20.47 -0.27 -4.81
N PRO A 119 20.55 0.11 -3.52
CA PRO A 119 19.82 -0.56 -2.45
C PRO A 119 18.30 -0.38 -2.52
N THR A 120 17.80 0.51 -3.38
CA THR A 120 16.37 0.74 -3.65
C THR A 120 15.64 -0.49 -4.19
N ASN A 121 16.32 -1.43 -4.85
CA ASN A 121 15.64 -2.54 -5.51
C ASN A 121 15.06 -3.60 -4.55
N TYR A 122 15.66 -3.83 -3.38
CA TYR A 122 15.15 -4.84 -2.44
C TYR A 122 14.28 -4.24 -1.32
N THR A 123 14.46 -2.96 -1.00
CA THR A 123 13.63 -2.25 -0.01
C THR A 123 12.17 -2.17 -0.43
N GLU A 124 11.89 -2.24 -1.74
CA GLU A 124 10.54 -2.33 -2.30
C GLU A 124 9.73 -3.56 -1.81
N TYR A 125 10.40 -4.62 -1.36
CA TYR A 125 9.78 -5.86 -0.85
C TYR A 125 9.66 -5.88 0.67
N LEU A 126 10.37 -4.99 1.36
CA LEU A 126 10.33 -4.92 2.82
C LEU A 126 8.98 -4.39 3.28
N ASN A 127 8.55 -4.89 4.44
CA ASN A 127 7.31 -4.57 5.12
C ASN A 127 6.03 -4.85 4.30
N LYS A 128 6.12 -5.70 3.28
CA LYS A 128 4.96 -6.20 2.51
C LYS A 128 4.53 -7.53 3.11
N GLN A 129 3.22 -7.75 3.19
CA GLN A 129 2.67 -9.02 3.69
C GLN A 129 2.51 -10.04 2.56
N VAL A 130 2.22 -9.61 1.33
CA VAL A 130 1.96 -10.53 0.22
C VAL A 130 2.53 -10.00 -1.10
N ILE A 131 2.95 -10.91 -1.98
CA ILE A 131 3.27 -10.59 -3.38
C ILE A 131 2.09 -10.99 -4.28
N VAL A 132 1.74 -10.09 -5.20
CA VAL A 132 0.81 -10.35 -6.30
C VAL A 132 1.60 -10.51 -7.59
N TYR A 133 1.66 -11.74 -8.09
CA TYR A 133 2.32 -12.07 -9.34
C TYR A 133 1.35 -11.93 -10.52
N PHE A 134 1.78 -11.23 -11.56
CA PHE A 134 1.09 -11.18 -12.84
C PHE A 134 1.83 -12.05 -13.85
N GLN A 135 1.17 -13.12 -14.29
CA GLN A 135 1.64 -14.04 -15.32
C GLN A 135 0.88 -13.76 -16.63
N GLY A 136 1.60 -13.47 -17.71
CA GLY A 136 0.97 -13.23 -19.02
C GLY A 136 1.18 -11.82 -19.55
N ASN A 137 0.72 -11.58 -20.78
CA ASN A 137 1.18 -10.47 -21.61
C ASN A 137 0.43 -9.17 -21.50
N ASP A 138 -0.83 -9.22 -21.11
CA ASP A 138 -1.70 -8.11 -21.42
C ASP A 138 -2.07 -7.42 -20.11
N ASN A 139 -2.05 -6.10 -20.12
CA ASN A 139 -2.75 -5.30 -19.10
C ASN A 139 -4.24 -5.64 -18.98
N ARG A 140 -4.72 -6.56 -19.84
CA ARG A 140 -6.04 -7.08 -20.05
C ARG A 140 -6.11 -8.44 -19.36
N VAL A 141 -6.72 -8.49 -18.18
CA VAL A 141 -7.00 -9.78 -17.51
C VAL A 141 -8.21 -10.45 -18.16
N CYS A 142 -9.10 -9.67 -18.77
CA CYS A 142 -10.26 -10.19 -19.50
C CYS A 142 -10.58 -9.28 -20.70
N ASP A 143 -10.93 -9.90 -21.83
CA ASP A 143 -11.75 -9.25 -22.85
C ASP A 143 -13.20 -9.25 -22.34
N LEU A 144 -13.66 -8.11 -21.82
CA LEU A 144 -15.07 -7.91 -21.51
C LEU A 144 -15.55 -6.63 -22.18
N ASP A 145 -16.73 -6.72 -22.79
CA ASP A 145 -17.51 -5.62 -23.34
C ASP A 145 -17.68 -4.47 -22.32
N LEU A 146 -16.76 -3.52 -22.42
CA LEU A 146 -16.87 -2.16 -21.91
C LEU A 146 -16.84 -1.24 -23.12
N ASP A 147 -17.90 -1.12 -23.91
CA ASP A 147 -17.86 -0.16 -25.03
C ASP A 147 -16.56 -0.29 -25.88
N SER A 148 -16.06 -1.54 -26.03
CA SER A 148 -14.77 -1.90 -26.66
C SER A 148 -13.45 -1.67 -25.89
N ARG A 149 -13.43 -1.52 -24.55
CA ARG A 149 -12.18 -1.37 -23.75
C ARG A 149 -11.85 -2.58 -22.85
N PRO A 150 -10.59 -2.99 -22.76
CA PRO A 150 -10.18 -4.12 -21.91
C PRO A 150 -10.16 -3.79 -20.41
N PHE A 151 -10.30 -4.82 -19.55
CA PHE A 151 -10.11 -4.67 -18.10
C PHE A 151 -8.66 -4.39 -17.75
N GLU A 152 -8.37 -3.28 -17.06
CA GLU A 152 -7.00 -2.89 -16.76
C GLU A 152 -6.53 -3.41 -15.38
N THR A 153 -5.38 -4.09 -15.37
CA THR A 153 -4.75 -4.59 -14.13
C THR A 153 -4.46 -3.52 -13.06
N ARG A 154 -4.42 -2.23 -13.42
CA ARG A 154 -4.33 -1.11 -12.46
C ARG A 154 -5.46 -1.13 -11.42
N PHE A 155 -6.64 -1.64 -11.80
CA PHE A 155 -7.79 -1.71 -10.93
C PHE A 155 -7.55 -2.64 -9.75
N ILE A 156 -6.78 -3.71 -9.94
CA ILE A 156 -6.41 -4.65 -8.87
C ILE A 156 -5.61 -3.94 -7.78
N GLY A 157 -4.57 -3.18 -8.16
CA GLY A 157 -3.76 -2.44 -7.19
C GLY A 157 -4.57 -1.42 -6.37
N ARG A 158 -5.48 -0.70 -7.04
CA ARG A 158 -6.38 0.26 -6.40
C ARG A 158 -7.39 -0.40 -5.47
N TYR A 159 -7.93 -1.53 -5.89
CA TYR A 159 -8.87 -2.32 -5.08
C TYR A 159 -8.17 -2.86 -3.82
N ILE A 160 -6.99 -3.48 -3.96
CA ILE A 160 -6.21 -3.95 -2.81
C ILE A 160 -5.87 -2.80 -1.85
N PHE A 161 -5.51 -1.63 -2.38
CA PHE A 161 -5.28 -0.44 -1.55
C PHE A 161 -6.51 -0.06 -0.73
N ARG A 162 -7.67 0.04 -1.38
CA ARG A 162 -8.94 0.39 -0.75
C ARG A 162 -9.30 -0.61 0.35
N GLU A 163 -9.24 -1.90 0.06
CA GLU A 163 -9.56 -2.94 1.04
C GLU A 163 -8.56 -2.94 2.21
N TRP A 164 -7.26 -2.69 1.96
CA TRP A 164 -6.27 -2.52 3.03
C TRP A 164 -6.54 -1.28 3.88
N TYR A 165 -6.97 -0.17 3.28
CA TYR A 165 -7.34 1.04 4.01
C TYR A 165 -8.53 0.78 4.95
N HIS A 166 -9.56 0.08 4.46
CA HIS A 166 -10.72 -0.34 5.28
C HIS A 166 -10.35 -1.31 6.39
N PHE A 167 -9.47 -2.28 6.09
CA PHE A 167 -8.96 -3.24 7.08
C PHE A 167 -8.25 -2.56 8.26
N ASN A 168 -7.71 -1.35 8.06
CA ASN A 168 -7.09 -0.54 9.11
C ASN A 168 -8.00 0.60 9.60
N HIS A 169 -9.32 0.52 9.37
CA HIS A 169 -10.30 1.53 9.78
C HIS A 169 -9.94 2.96 9.34
N GLY A 170 -9.36 3.09 8.16
CA GLY A 170 -8.91 4.35 7.58
C GLY A 170 -7.65 4.95 8.19
N ARG A 171 -6.92 4.20 9.01
CA ARG A 171 -5.67 4.64 9.66
C ARG A 171 -4.54 3.62 9.46
N PRO A 172 -4.20 3.24 8.23
CA PRO A 172 -3.18 2.24 8.03
C PRO A 172 -1.79 2.71 8.49
N PRO A 173 -0.89 1.77 8.83
CA PRO A 173 0.49 2.10 9.19
C PRO A 173 1.25 2.45 7.92
N PHE A 174 1.46 3.73 7.64
CA PHE A 174 2.20 4.19 6.47
C PHE A 174 3.72 4.17 6.65
N GLN A 175 4.19 4.03 7.88
CA GLN A 175 5.61 4.17 8.22
C GLN A 175 6.46 3.11 7.51
N ARG A 176 7.67 3.50 7.09
CA ARG A 176 8.66 2.60 6.47
C ARG A 176 8.11 1.85 5.25
N HIS A 177 7.39 2.58 4.40
CA HIS A 177 6.76 2.07 3.19
C HIS A 177 5.82 0.88 3.42
N ARG A 178 5.19 0.78 4.59
CA ARG A 178 4.21 -0.27 4.87
C ARG A 178 3.01 -0.10 3.95
N PHE A 179 2.81 -1.12 3.14
CA PHE A 179 1.63 -1.37 2.34
C PHE A 179 1.47 -2.88 2.26
N PHE A 180 0.24 -3.37 2.28
CA PHE A 180 -0.03 -4.79 2.40
C PHE A 180 0.59 -5.65 1.28
N ALA A 181 0.56 -5.17 0.03
CA ALA A 181 0.92 -5.99 -1.13
C ALA A 181 2.03 -5.37 -1.99
N LYS A 182 2.73 -6.19 -2.76
CA LYS A 182 3.62 -5.72 -3.84
C LYS A 182 3.37 -6.50 -5.13
N ALA A 183 3.22 -5.77 -6.23
CA ALA A 183 3.08 -6.36 -7.55
C ALA A 183 4.44 -6.77 -8.13
N ILE A 184 4.49 -7.97 -8.71
CA ILE A 184 5.58 -8.42 -9.59
C ILE A 184 4.98 -8.90 -10.90
N ARG A 185 5.49 -8.39 -12.02
CA ARG A 185 5.04 -8.81 -13.35
C ARG A 185 6.15 -9.56 -14.06
N PHE A 186 5.82 -10.69 -14.66
CA PHE A 186 6.77 -11.45 -15.47
C PHE A 186 6.72 -11.01 -16.93
N PRO A 187 7.83 -10.49 -17.51
CA PRO A 187 7.83 -10.05 -18.90
C PRO A 187 7.62 -11.22 -19.86
N LYS A 188 6.61 -11.16 -20.74
CA LYS A 188 6.33 -12.24 -21.71
C LYS A 188 7.53 -12.61 -22.58
N ALA A 189 8.26 -11.60 -23.07
CA ALA A 189 9.39 -11.81 -23.97
C ALA A 189 10.59 -12.47 -23.28
N SER A 190 10.61 -12.54 -21.94
CA SER A 190 11.73 -13.14 -21.21
C SER A 190 11.60 -14.67 -21.25
N PRO A 191 12.57 -15.39 -21.84
CA PRO A 191 12.59 -16.84 -21.78
C PRO A 191 12.78 -17.38 -20.34
N ARG A 192 13.16 -16.50 -19.39
CA ARG A 192 13.35 -16.82 -17.97
C ARG A 192 12.12 -16.51 -17.11
N ALA A 193 11.07 -15.92 -17.67
CA ALA A 193 9.83 -15.65 -16.94
C ALA A 193 9.17 -16.98 -16.50
N PRO A 194 8.75 -17.10 -15.22
CA PRO A 194 7.92 -18.20 -14.76
C PRO A 194 6.64 -18.34 -15.60
N ARG A 195 6.36 -19.58 -16.05
CA ARG A 195 5.21 -19.92 -16.91
C ARG A 195 4.17 -20.81 -16.23
N ASN A 196 4.43 -21.27 -15.01
CA ASN A 196 3.53 -22.11 -14.25
C ASN A 196 3.75 -21.90 -12.74
N ILE A 197 2.80 -22.38 -11.94
CA ILE A 197 2.83 -22.17 -10.48
C ILE A 197 4.12 -22.71 -9.83
N PRO A 198 4.63 -23.91 -10.16
CA PRO A 198 5.91 -24.38 -9.61
C PRO A 198 7.10 -23.45 -9.89
N GLN A 199 7.17 -22.84 -11.08
CA GLN A 199 8.22 -21.88 -11.41
C GLN A 199 8.04 -20.55 -10.64
N VAL A 200 6.80 -20.10 -10.45
CA VAL A 200 6.51 -18.90 -9.63
C VAL A 200 6.94 -19.14 -8.18
N LEU A 201 6.62 -20.32 -7.63
CA LEU A 201 7.04 -20.72 -6.28
C LEU A 201 8.57 -20.78 -6.14
N SER A 202 9.26 -21.37 -7.12
CA SER A 202 10.72 -21.40 -7.15
C SER A 202 11.34 -19.99 -7.17
N PHE A 203 10.78 -19.10 -8.00
CA PHE A 203 11.17 -17.70 -8.04
C PHE A 203 10.94 -17.00 -6.69
N HIS A 204 9.76 -17.17 -6.11
CA HIS A 204 9.38 -16.54 -4.84
C HIS A 204 10.27 -16.99 -3.68
N ARG A 205 10.57 -18.29 -3.57
CA ARG A 205 11.52 -18.81 -2.57
C ARG A 205 12.91 -18.21 -2.72
N SER A 206 13.37 -18.05 -3.96
CA SER A 206 14.64 -17.40 -4.26
C SER A 206 14.63 -15.92 -3.88
N LEU A 207 13.54 -15.20 -4.16
CA LEU A 207 13.35 -13.82 -3.72
C LEU A 207 13.39 -13.71 -2.19
N CYS A 208 12.62 -14.54 -1.47
CA CYS A 208 12.60 -14.56 -0.01
C CYS A 208 14.01 -14.76 0.56
N ARG A 209 14.74 -15.76 0.08
CA ARG A 209 16.13 -16.01 0.51
C ARG A 209 17.01 -14.77 0.32
N ARG A 210 16.98 -14.17 -0.87
CA ARG A 210 17.81 -12.99 -1.17
C ARG A 210 17.47 -11.77 -0.33
N VAL A 211 16.20 -11.56 0.00
CA VAL A 211 15.80 -10.45 0.88
C VAL A 211 16.19 -10.77 2.32
N SER A 212 15.91 -11.98 2.80
CA SER A 212 16.30 -12.43 4.15
C SER A 212 17.80 -12.32 4.40
N ASP A 213 18.64 -12.75 3.45
CA ASP A 213 20.11 -12.69 3.53
C ASP A 213 20.65 -11.26 3.71
N ARG A 214 19.82 -10.25 3.42
CA ARG A 214 20.18 -8.82 3.48
C ARG A 214 19.64 -8.12 4.71
N LEU A 215 18.69 -8.70 5.45
CA LEU A 215 18.04 -8.03 6.58
C LEU A 215 19.01 -7.64 7.70
N ASP A 216 20.11 -8.37 7.82
CA ASP A 216 21.14 -8.13 8.83
C ASP A 216 22.34 -7.31 8.30
N ASP A 217 22.29 -6.83 7.04
CA ASP A 217 23.28 -5.89 6.51
C ASP A 217 23.19 -4.55 7.28
N LEU A 218 24.35 -3.99 7.67
CA LEU A 218 24.41 -2.68 8.32
C LEU A 218 24.13 -1.58 7.30
N VAL A 219 23.17 -0.72 7.62
CA VAL A 219 22.72 0.38 6.78
C VAL A 219 22.72 1.67 7.57
N GLU A 220 23.23 2.71 6.91
CA GLU A 220 23.16 4.08 7.37
C GLU A 220 22.18 4.84 6.49
N LEU A 221 21.06 5.25 7.09
CA LEU A 221 19.99 5.98 6.40
C LEU A 221 20.37 7.47 6.31
N GLN A 222 20.71 7.91 5.10
CA GLN A 222 21.06 9.29 4.81
C GLN A 222 19.81 10.12 4.56
N THR A 223 19.52 11.05 5.46
CA THR A 223 18.52 12.11 5.24
C THR A 223 19.17 13.26 4.49
N LYS A 224 18.55 13.74 3.39
CA LYS A 224 19.05 14.91 2.65
C LYS A 224 19.10 16.14 3.58
N PRO A 225 20.23 16.88 3.64
CA PRO A 225 20.33 18.11 4.42
C PRO A 225 19.27 19.13 3.95
N GLY A 226 18.59 19.79 4.90
CA GLY A 226 17.57 20.80 4.58
C GLY A 226 16.18 20.27 4.23
N VAL A 227 15.97 18.94 4.19
CA VAL A 227 14.62 18.36 4.12
C VAL A 227 14.05 18.29 5.54
N PRO A 228 13.03 19.08 5.87
CA PRO A 228 12.49 19.11 7.22
C PRO A 228 11.75 17.79 7.49
N HIS A 229 12.36 16.94 8.32
CA HIS A 229 11.66 15.91 9.10
C HIS A 229 11.05 14.75 8.30
N SER A 230 11.82 13.70 8.01
CA SER A 230 11.20 12.37 7.88
C SER A 230 10.55 11.96 9.21
N TRP A 231 9.35 11.39 9.18
CA TRP A 231 8.74 10.77 10.36
C TRP A 231 8.13 9.41 9.99
N PRO A 232 8.48 8.35 10.72
CA PRO A 232 9.41 8.32 11.84
C PRO A 232 10.84 8.68 11.41
N ARG A 233 11.56 9.40 12.27
CA ARG A 233 12.96 9.72 11.98
C ARG A 233 13.73 8.41 11.88
N PRO A 234 14.48 8.19 10.79
CA PRO A 234 15.35 7.03 10.72
C PRO A 234 16.34 7.11 11.87
N SER A 235 16.59 5.96 12.47
CA SER A 235 17.63 5.84 13.50
C SER A 235 18.96 6.30 12.93
N GLN A 236 19.69 7.12 13.68
CA GLN A 236 21.01 7.59 13.24
C GLN A 236 22.06 6.50 13.42
N GLY A 237 23.06 6.53 12.52
CA GLY A 237 24.20 5.61 12.53
C GLY A 237 23.93 4.27 11.85
N PRO A 238 24.98 3.43 11.75
CA PRO A 238 24.89 2.12 11.10
C PRO A 238 24.08 1.15 11.98
N LYS A 239 22.93 0.69 11.46
CA LYS A 239 22.08 -0.32 12.08
C LYS A 239 21.59 -1.32 11.04
N THR A 240 21.17 -2.51 11.44
CA THR A 240 20.59 -3.47 10.49
C THR A 240 19.25 -2.95 9.94
N TRP A 241 18.78 -3.50 8.82
CA TRP A 241 17.44 -3.18 8.31
C TRP A 241 16.35 -3.43 9.36
N LYS A 242 16.42 -4.57 10.07
CA LYS A 242 15.50 -4.89 11.17
C LYS A 242 15.49 -3.82 12.26
N GLN A 243 16.67 -3.34 12.65
CA GLN A 243 16.80 -2.27 13.65
C GLN A 243 16.28 -0.91 13.17
N HIS A 244 16.16 -0.70 11.87
CA HIS A 244 15.47 0.46 11.28
C HIS A 244 13.95 0.24 11.13
N GLY A 245 13.43 -0.93 11.51
CA GLY A 245 12.02 -1.32 11.40
C GLY A 245 11.63 -1.89 10.04
N PHE A 246 12.60 -2.40 9.29
CA PHE A 246 12.37 -3.10 8.03
C PHE A 246 12.50 -4.61 8.21
N ASP A 247 11.47 -5.33 7.84
CA ASP A 247 11.47 -6.79 7.86
C ASP A 247 10.77 -7.37 6.63
N LEU A 248 10.82 -8.68 6.47
CA LEU A 248 9.88 -9.41 5.64
C LEU A 248 8.57 -9.54 6.42
N GLY A 249 7.44 -9.15 5.81
CA GLY A 249 6.15 -9.29 6.46
C GLY A 249 5.87 -10.74 6.82
N HIS A 250 5.11 -10.95 7.89
CA HIS A 250 4.84 -12.27 8.45
C HIS A 250 4.23 -13.23 7.44
N LEU A 251 3.31 -12.76 6.58
CA LEU A 251 2.71 -13.62 5.54
C LEU A 251 3.56 -13.77 4.28
N PHE A 252 4.63 -12.97 4.13
CA PHE A 252 5.35 -12.78 2.86
C PHE A 252 5.92 -14.08 2.32
N ARG A 253 6.39 -14.95 3.22
CA ARG A 253 7.00 -16.22 2.86
C ARG A 253 6.00 -17.34 2.69
N ALA A 254 4.78 -17.23 3.22
CA ALA A 254 3.85 -18.34 3.39
C ALA A 254 2.80 -18.46 2.26
N VAL A 255 2.35 -17.32 1.72
CA VAL A 255 1.26 -17.28 0.75
C VAL A 255 1.48 -16.19 -0.29
N ILE A 256 1.14 -16.49 -1.54
CA ILE A 256 1.22 -15.55 -2.67
C ILE A 256 -0.10 -15.51 -3.43
N VAL A 257 -0.35 -14.40 -4.12
CA VAL A 257 -1.48 -14.26 -5.06
C VAL A 257 -0.92 -14.31 -6.47
N VAL A 258 -1.57 -15.07 -7.35
CA VAL A 258 -1.23 -15.13 -8.78
C VAL A 258 -2.45 -14.72 -9.60
N VAL A 259 -2.24 -13.73 -10.47
CA VAL A 259 -3.15 -13.31 -11.53
C VAL A 259 -2.52 -13.77 -12.84
N ASP A 260 -3.18 -14.67 -13.53
CA ASP A 260 -2.68 -15.36 -14.72
C ASP A 260 -3.56 -15.08 -15.96
N ASP A 261 -3.34 -15.86 -17.02
CA ASP A 261 -4.11 -15.80 -18.27
C ASP A 261 -5.46 -16.53 -18.22
N GLN A 262 -5.77 -17.22 -17.12
CA GLN A 262 -7.07 -17.88 -16.89
C GLN A 262 -7.98 -17.07 -15.95
N SER A 263 -7.42 -16.05 -15.32
CA SER A 263 -8.11 -15.11 -14.44
C SER A 263 -9.23 -14.44 -15.22
N ARG A 264 -10.46 -14.54 -14.71
CA ARG A 264 -11.67 -14.07 -15.37
C ARG A 264 -12.59 -13.43 -14.35
N ILE A 265 -13.45 -12.52 -14.78
CA ILE A 265 -14.44 -11.95 -13.87
C ILE A 265 -15.57 -12.96 -13.73
N GLU A 266 -15.73 -13.48 -12.52
CA GLU A 266 -16.80 -14.40 -12.14
C GLU A 266 -18.11 -13.62 -11.98
N CYS A 267 -18.66 -13.22 -13.13
CA CYS A 267 -20.04 -12.75 -13.21
C CYS A 267 -20.67 -13.29 -14.50
N ASN A 268 -21.87 -13.86 -14.39
CA ASN A 268 -22.70 -14.10 -15.57
C ASN A 268 -22.84 -12.77 -16.35
N ASN A 269 -22.91 -12.84 -17.69
CA ASN A 269 -22.77 -11.73 -18.65
C ASN A 269 -23.56 -10.41 -18.39
N SER A 270 -24.38 -10.31 -17.34
CA SER A 270 -24.94 -9.08 -16.80
C SER A 270 -24.36 -8.78 -15.41
N CYS A 271 -23.62 -7.67 -15.28
CA CYS A 271 -23.35 -7.09 -13.97
C CYS A 271 -24.71 -6.80 -13.29
N PRO A 272 -25.01 -7.33 -12.09
CA PRO A 272 -26.33 -7.21 -11.46
C PRO A 272 -26.61 -5.80 -10.94
N LEU A 273 -25.65 -4.88 -11.09
CA LEU A 273 -25.78 -3.50 -10.66
C LEU A 273 -26.67 -2.73 -11.64
N SER A 274 -27.81 -2.27 -11.15
CA SER A 274 -28.58 -1.19 -11.77
C SER A 274 -28.10 0.17 -11.28
N GLU A 275 -28.31 1.20 -12.10
CA GLU A 275 -28.15 2.59 -11.72
C GLU A 275 -29.13 2.91 -10.58
N LEU A 276 -28.64 3.52 -9.50
CA LEU A 276 -29.52 3.99 -8.44
C LEU A 276 -30.23 5.29 -8.83
N PRO A 277 -31.41 5.57 -8.28
CA PRO A 277 -32.07 6.86 -8.46
C PRO A 277 -31.14 8.01 -8.05
N ASN A 278 -30.98 9.01 -8.94
CA ASN A 278 -30.11 10.18 -8.75
C ASN A 278 -28.60 9.88 -8.67
N GLU A 279 -28.15 8.69 -9.07
CA GLU A 279 -26.74 8.37 -9.17
C GLU A 279 -26.11 9.00 -10.43
N THR A 280 -25.01 9.71 -10.26
CA THR A 280 -24.20 10.19 -11.38
C THR A 280 -23.56 9.01 -12.10
N TRP A 281 -23.41 9.07 -13.43
CA TRP A 281 -22.71 8.06 -14.22
C TRP A 281 -21.34 7.67 -13.65
N GLN A 282 -20.58 8.64 -13.14
CA GLN A 282 -19.27 8.40 -12.52
C GLN A 282 -19.36 7.45 -11.31
N LYS A 283 -20.31 7.69 -10.39
CA LYS A 283 -20.54 6.83 -9.22
C LYS A 283 -20.97 5.42 -9.62
N PHE A 284 -21.88 5.31 -10.58
CA PHE A 284 -22.30 4.02 -11.12
C PHE A 284 -21.13 3.26 -11.76
N ARG A 285 -20.32 3.95 -12.57
CA ARG A 285 -19.12 3.39 -13.20
C ARG A 285 -18.10 2.90 -12.16
N LEU A 286 -17.85 3.67 -11.10
CA LEU A 286 -16.94 3.26 -10.02
C LEU A 286 -17.43 2.00 -9.30
N ARG A 287 -18.73 1.92 -8.98
CA ARG A 287 -19.33 0.70 -8.43
C ARG A 287 -19.16 -0.50 -9.36
N ARG A 288 -19.35 -0.30 -10.65
CA ARG A 288 -19.19 -1.37 -11.66
C ARG A 288 -17.74 -1.84 -11.76
N ILE A 289 -16.77 -0.92 -11.70
CA ILE A 289 -15.33 -1.26 -11.63
C ILE A 289 -15.03 -2.03 -10.35
N ALA A 290 -15.52 -1.56 -9.20
CA ALA A 290 -15.33 -2.21 -7.90
C ALA A 290 -15.90 -3.64 -7.91
N TYR A 291 -17.12 -3.81 -8.39
CA TYR A 291 -17.77 -5.10 -8.53
C TYR A 291 -16.95 -6.03 -9.42
N LYS A 292 -16.62 -5.61 -10.64
CA LYS A 292 -15.83 -6.43 -11.57
C LYS A 292 -14.45 -6.81 -10.98
N THR A 293 -13.78 -5.87 -10.35
CA THR A 293 -12.46 -6.11 -9.74
C THR A 293 -12.55 -7.07 -8.55
N SER A 294 -13.56 -6.91 -7.71
CA SER A 294 -13.82 -7.81 -6.57
C SER A 294 -14.11 -9.25 -6.98
N HIS A 295 -14.78 -9.44 -8.13
CA HIS A 295 -15.15 -10.74 -8.68
C HIS A 295 -14.11 -11.31 -9.66
N LEU A 296 -12.96 -10.66 -9.83
CA LEU A 296 -11.88 -11.20 -10.63
C LEU A 296 -11.35 -12.48 -9.96
N SER A 297 -11.32 -13.60 -10.67
CA SER A 297 -10.71 -14.82 -10.17
C SER A 297 -9.20 -14.69 -10.11
N VAL A 298 -8.63 -15.18 -9.02
CA VAL A 298 -7.19 -15.19 -8.73
C VAL A 298 -6.83 -16.49 -8.04
N LEU A 299 -5.56 -16.87 -8.09
CA LEU A 299 -5.05 -18.02 -7.37
C LEU A 299 -4.40 -17.59 -6.07
N LEU A 300 -4.82 -18.22 -4.96
CA LEU A 300 -4.05 -18.25 -3.72
C LEU A 300 -3.18 -19.51 -3.71
N VAL A 301 -1.89 -19.32 -3.44
CA VAL A 301 -0.90 -20.40 -3.51
C VAL A 301 -0.11 -20.45 -2.21
N LYS A 302 -0.10 -21.61 -1.55
CA LYS A 302 0.79 -21.90 -0.41
C LYS A 302 2.21 -22.08 -0.93
N THR A 303 3.18 -21.50 -0.24
CA THR A 303 4.60 -21.64 -0.59
C THR A 303 5.24 -22.89 0.02
N GLY A 304 4.63 -23.44 1.08
CA GLY A 304 5.18 -24.49 1.94
C GLY A 304 6.17 -23.99 2.99
N ASP A 305 6.29 -22.68 3.18
CA ASP A 305 7.14 -22.05 4.20
C ASP A 305 6.27 -21.35 5.23
N ASP A 306 5.70 -22.14 6.14
CA ASP A 306 4.71 -21.74 7.15
C ASP A 306 5.15 -22.03 8.59
N ALA A 307 6.39 -22.48 8.79
CA ALA A 307 6.92 -22.88 10.09
C ALA A 307 6.95 -21.74 11.13
N HIS A 308 6.93 -20.48 10.69
CA HIS A 308 6.88 -19.30 11.54
C HIS A 308 5.45 -18.85 11.86
N LEU A 309 4.43 -19.42 11.21
CA LEU A 309 3.03 -19.12 11.49
C LEU A 309 2.55 -19.86 12.74
N SER A 310 1.49 -19.33 13.38
CA SER A 310 0.83 -19.96 14.51
C SER A 310 0.15 -21.29 14.14
N SER A 311 -0.28 -21.43 12.88
CA SER A 311 -0.58 -22.71 12.24
C SER A 311 -0.37 -22.62 10.74
N PRO A 312 -0.18 -23.77 10.05
CA PRO A 312 -0.12 -23.85 8.60
C PRO A 312 -1.26 -23.10 7.91
N VAL A 313 -0.98 -22.55 6.74
CA VAL A 313 -2.02 -21.95 5.89
C VAL A 313 -2.99 -23.04 5.47
N ASP A 314 -4.29 -22.82 5.68
CA ASP A 314 -5.33 -23.76 5.30
C ASP A 314 -6.36 -23.11 4.38
N PHE A 315 -6.63 -23.74 3.24
CA PHE A 315 -7.62 -23.29 2.25
C PHE A 315 -8.94 -24.05 2.36
N GLN A 316 -9.02 -25.06 3.24
CA GLN A 316 -10.24 -25.83 3.45
C GLN A 316 -11.46 -24.95 3.80
N PRO A 317 -11.34 -23.89 4.64
CA PRO A 317 -12.47 -23.00 4.92
C PRO A 317 -13.04 -22.33 3.66
N LEU A 318 -12.20 -21.99 2.68
CA LEU A 318 -12.64 -21.41 1.41
C LEU A 318 -13.38 -22.43 0.52
N ARG A 319 -12.98 -23.70 0.61
CA ARG A 319 -13.63 -24.80 -0.11
C ARG A 319 -14.99 -25.11 0.49
N GLU A 320 -15.06 -25.22 1.81
CA GLU A 320 -16.29 -25.56 2.54
C GLU A 320 -17.33 -24.44 2.48
N SER A 321 -16.91 -23.18 2.42
CA SER A 321 -17.84 -22.04 2.27
C SER A 321 -18.37 -21.87 0.84
N GLY A 322 -17.86 -22.65 -0.13
CA GLY A 322 -18.23 -22.53 -1.55
C GLY A 322 -17.60 -21.31 -2.25
N GLU A 323 -16.60 -20.68 -1.65
CA GLU A 323 -15.87 -19.56 -2.27
C GLU A 323 -14.75 -20.00 -3.21
N ALA A 324 -14.31 -21.25 -3.08
CA ALA A 324 -13.42 -21.89 -4.03
C ALA A 324 -14.12 -22.10 -5.38
N LEU A 325 -13.52 -21.56 -6.43
CA LEU A 325 -13.93 -21.70 -7.82
C LEU A 325 -13.26 -22.93 -8.46
N GLU A 326 -13.83 -23.40 -9.56
CA GLU A 326 -13.26 -24.52 -10.33
C GLU A 326 -11.85 -24.19 -10.84
N LEU A 327 -10.90 -25.07 -10.49
CA LEU A 327 -9.51 -24.97 -10.89
C LEU A 327 -9.29 -25.74 -12.21
N ASN A 328 -9.70 -25.16 -13.34
CA ASN A 328 -9.58 -25.78 -14.66
C ASN A 328 -8.15 -25.65 -15.25
N ARG A 329 -7.13 -26.14 -14.54
CA ARG A 329 -5.70 -26.02 -14.90
C ARG A 329 -5.01 -27.37 -15.05
N ALA A 330 -4.27 -27.54 -16.14
CA ALA A 330 -3.53 -28.78 -16.41
C ALA A 330 -2.20 -28.89 -15.62
N ASP A 331 -1.65 -27.78 -15.15
CA ASP A 331 -0.39 -27.74 -14.38
C ASP A 331 -0.59 -27.84 -12.86
N ILE A 332 -1.83 -28.03 -12.41
CA ILE A 332 -2.20 -28.20 -11.01
C ILE A 332 -3.16 -29.37 -10.92
N GLU A 333 -2.96 -30.25 -9.94
CA GLU A 333 -3.92 -31.32 -9.67
C GLU A 333 -5.26 -30.72 -9.20
N GLU A 334 -6.37 -31.26 -9.72
CA GLU A 334 -7.75 -30.78 -9.47
C GLU A 334 -8.09 -30.65 -7.97
N TYR A 335 -7.39 -31.42 -7.12
CA TYR A 335 -7.54 -31.45 -5.66
C TYR A 335 -6.30 -30.97 -4.89
N SER A 336 -5.48 -30.10 -5.49
CA SER A 336 -4.29 -29.56 -4.82
C SER A 336 -4.65 -28.83 -3.52
N GLU A 337 -4.15 -29.31 -2.39
CA GLU A 337 -4.26 -28.62 -1.09
C GLU A 337 -3.46 -27.30 -1.05
N GLY A 338 -2.50 -27.14 -1.97
CA GLY A 338 -1.58 -26.01 -2.02
C GLY A 338 -2.05 -24.84 -2.86
N VAL A 339 -3.13 -25.00 -3.65
CA VAL A 339 -3.63 -23.94 -4.54
C VAL A 339 -5.16 -23.91 -4.52
N VAL A 340 -5.74 -22.71 -4.43
CA VAL A 340 -7.18 -22.51 -4.56
C VAL A 340 -7.45 -21.32 -5.48
N CYS A 341 -8.43 -21.47 -6.38
CA CYS A 341 -8.96 -20.38 -7.19
C CYS A 341 -10.13 -19.73 -6.44
N VAL A 342 -10.13 -18.42 -6.30
CA VAL A 342 -11.16 -17.65 -5.57
C VAL A 342 -11.34 -16.28 -6.23
N THR A 343 -12.38 -15.54 -5.86
CA THR A 343 -12.47 -14.13 -6.23
C THR A 343 -11.41 -13.29 -5.49
N LEU A 344 -11.02 -12.14 -6.05
CA LEU A 344 -10.08 -11.21 -5.40
C LEU A 344 -10.60 -10.74 -4.03
N GLN A 345 -11.91 -10.53 -3.90
CA GLN A 345 -12.54 -10.20 -2.63
C GLN A 345 -12.33 -11.30 -1.58
N SER A 346 -12.63 -12.56 -1.94
CA SER A 346 -12.42 -13.71 -1.07
C SER A 346 -10.95 -13.89 -0.70
N ALA A 347 -10.04 -13.68 -1.67
CA ALA A 347 -8.60 -13.75 -1.43
C ALA A 347 -8.14 -12.72 -0.39
N LEU A 348 -8.56 -11.46 -0.53
CA LEU A 348 -8.17 -10.40 0.42
C LEU A 348 -8.75 -10.62 1.80
N ARG A 349 -10.03 -11.02 1.90
CA ARG A 349 -10.66 -11.35 3.18
C ARG A 349 -9.88 -12.46 3.88
N PHE A 350 -9.59 -13.55 3.16
CA PHE A 350 -8.79 -14.66 3.70
C PHE A 350 -7.41 -14.19 4.21
N LEU A 351 -6.67 -13.40 3.44
CA LEU A 351 -5.34 -12.94 3.84
C LEU A 351 -5.37 -11.98 5.03
N PHE A 352 -6.41 -11.15 5.12
CA PHE A 352 -6.65 -10.25 6.23
C PHE A 352 -7.00 -11.00 7.51
N ASP A 353 -7.89 -11.99 7.42
CA ASP A 353 -8.23 -12.87 8.54
C ASP A 353 -7.00 -13.67 9.00
N LEU A 354 -6.19 -14.16 8.05
CA LEU A 354 -4.93 -14.84 8.34
C LEU A 354 -3.95 -13.92 9.07
N LEU A 355 -3.74 -12.69 8.61
CA LEU A 355 -2.87 -11.73 9.29
C LEU A 355 -3.36 -11.43 10.70
N ARG A 356 -4.67 -11.22 10.86
CA ARG A 356 -5.27 -10.87 12.15
C ARG A 356 -5.14 -12.02 13.15
N ARG A 357 -5.39 -13.26 12.70
CA ARG A 357 -5.16 -14.47 13.48
C ARG A 357 -3.73 -14.58 13.97
N GLU A 358 -2.74 -14.29 13.12
CA GLU A 358 -1.33 -14.32 13.50
C GLU A 358 -0.98 -13.24 14.54
N GLU A 359 -1.46 -12.02 14.34
CA GLU A 359 -1.32 -10.92 15.32
C GLU A 359 -1.97 -11.26 16.68
N ASP A 360 -3.09 -11.98 16.66
CA ASP A 360 -3.80 -12.40 17.86
C ASP A 360 -3.14 -13.61 18.55
N ALA A 361 -2.49 -14.50 17.79
CA ALA A 361 -1.81 -15.67 18.33
C ALA A 361 -0.39 -15.38 18.84
N LEU A 362 0.34 -14.47 18.18
CA LEU A 362 1.77 -14.24 18.41
C LEU A 362 2.02 -12.88 19.08
N ALA A 363 2.46 -12.92 20.34
CA ALA A 363 2.65 -11.72 21.16
C ALA A 363 3.59 -10.67 20.55
N HIS A 364 4.64 -11.08 19.84
CA HIS A 364 5.58 -10.15 19.22
C HIS A 364 4.95 -9.39 18.03
N LEU A 365 4.07 -10.04 17.25
CA LEU A 365 3.35 -9.37 16.15
C LEU A 365 2.31 -8.39 16.68
N ARG A 366 1.63 -8.76 17.78
CA ARG A 366 0.73 -7.84 18.47
C ARG A 366 1.46 -6.59 18.95
N ALA A 367 2.62 -6.77 19.60
CA ALA A 367 3.44 -5.68 20.08
C ALA A 367 3.95 -4.79 18.92
N GLU A 368 4.35 -5.38 17.78
CA GLU A 368 4.74 -4.62 16.58
C GLU A 368 3.57 -3.78 16.04
N ARG A 369 2.36 -4.35 15.97
CA ARG A 369 1.15 -3.62 15.56
C ARG A 369 0.88 -2.44 16.49
N GLU A 370 0.88 -2.68 17.80
CA GLU A 370 0.65 -1.64 18.81
C GLU A 370 1.71 -0.53 18.71
N GLU A 371 3.00 -0.88 18.54
CA GLU A 371 4.08 0.10 18.36
C GLU A 371 3.88 0.97 17.11
N LEU A 372 3.44 0.37 16.00
CA LEU A 372 3.16 1.09 14.76
C LEU A 372 1.95 2.02 14.88
N GLU A 373 0.89 1.60 15.58
CA GLU A 373 -0.28 2.42 15.87
C GLU A 373 0.09 3.61 16.76
N ASP A 374 0.85 3.35 17.81
CA ASP A 374 1.40 4.36 18.71
C ASP A 374 2.28 5.39 17.99
N GLU A 375 3.18 4.93 17.13
CA GLU A 375 4.07 5.81 16.37
C GLU A 375 3.30 6.67 15.35
N ARG A 376 2.27 6.10 14.73
CA ARG A 376 1.35 6.77 13.81
C ARG A 376 0.61 7.88 14.55
N ASP A 377 0.03 7.56 15.70
CA ASP A 377 -0.79 8.47 16.48
C ASP A 377 0.06 9.62 17.07
N ARG A 378 1.27 9.32 17.56
CA ARG A 378 2.25 10.36 17.94
C ARG A 378 2.68 11.25 16.78
N GLY A 379 2.81 10.67 15.58
CA GLY A 379 3.12 11.41 14.36
C GLY A 379 2.01 12.40 14.01
N CYS A 380 0.76 11.93 14.02
CA CYS A 380 -0.44 12.73 13.81
C CYS A 380 -0.55 13.86 14.84
N GLU A 381 -0.45 13.54 16.13
CA GLU A 381 -0.56 14.54 17.20
C GLU A 381 0.52 15.63 17.07
N ARG A 382 1.77 15.24 16.77
CA ARG A 382 2.84 16.21 16.57
C ARG A 382 2.55 17.12 15.37
N TRP A 383 2.04 16.58 14.27
CA TRP A 383 1.66 17.38 13.11
C TRP A 383 0.54 18.36 13.45
N VAL A 384 -0.53 17.89 14.11
CA VAL A 384 -1.65 18.74 14.56
C VAL A 384 -1.14 19.88 15.45
N ASN A 385 -0.26 19.58 16.41
CA ASN A 385 0.33 20.59 17.30
C ASN A 385 1.18 21.62 16.54
N ARG A 386 1.96 21.19 15.54
CA ARG A 386 2.74 22.11 14.70
C ARG A 386 1.85 23.03 13.87
N VAL A 387 0.81 22.48 13.25
CA VAL A 387 -0.16 23.26 12.47
C VAL A 387 -0.84 24.31 13.34
N LEU A 388 -1.29 23.93 14.53
CA LEU A 388 -1.94 24.86 15.46
C LEU A 388 -0.98 25.90 16.02
N SER A 389 0.26 25.52 16.36
CA SER A 389 1.28 26.47 16.80
C SER A 389 1.56 27.52 15.73
N HIS A 390 1.72 27.10 14.48
CA HIS A 390 1.90 28.07 13.39
C HIS A 390 0.66 28.95 13.18
N ALA A 391 -0.55 28.39 13.32
CA ALA A 391 -1.78 29.17 13.22
C ALA A 391 -1.94 30.20 14.35
N GLN A 392 -1.29 30.01 15.51
CA GLN A 392 -1.22 31.05 16.54
C GLN A 392 -0.38 32.26 16.08
N ASP A 393 0.64 32.03 15.25
CA ASP A 393 1.51 33.08 14.74
C ASP A 393 0.88 33.85 13.56
N VAL A 394 0.17 33.16 12.67
CA VAL A 394 -0.38 33.77 11.43
C VAL A 394 -1.91 33.95 11.41
N GLY A 395 -2.64 33.36 12.35
CA GLY A 395 -4.10 33.32 12.42
C GLY A 395 -4.73 32.07 11.76
N ILE A 396 -5.86 31.61 12.32
CA ILE A 396 -6.57 30.38 11.88
C ILE A 396 -7.01 30.43 10.42
N ASP A 397 -7.49 31.57 9.94
CA ASP A 397 -7.93 31.70 8.53
C ASP A 397 -6.77 31.96 7.57
N THR A 398 -5.57 32.32 8.05
CA THR A 398 -4.39 32.50 7.21
C THR A 398 -3.75 31.15 6.91
N ASN A 399 -3.57 30.30 7.93
CA ASN A 399 -3.01 28.97 7.74
C ASN A 399 -3.98 28.05 6.95
N GLY A 400 -3.49 27.48 5.84
CA GLY A 400 -4.33 26.69 4.94
C GLY A 400 -4.97 25.45 5.56
N TRP A 401 -4.28 24.78 6.47
CA TRP A 401 -4.77 23.56 7.14
C TRP A 401 -5.84 23.88 8.18
N THR A 402 -5.63 24.89 9.01
CA THR A 402 -6.64 25.31 9.99
C THR A 402 -7.85 25.95 9.31
N TRP A 403 -7.64 26.69 8.21
CA TRP A 403 -8.71 27.21 7.37
C TRP A 403 -9.60 26.07 6.82
N GLN A 404 -9.01 24.97 6.35
CA GLN A 404 -9.77 23.82 5.87
C GLN A 404 -10.45 23.08 7.03
N GLY A 405 -9.71 22.82 8.11
CA GLY A 405 -10.20 22.09 9.29
C GLY A 405 -11.40 22.77 9.95
N ILE A 406 -11.38 24.09 10.13
CA ILE A 406 -12.49 24.80 10.79
C ILE A 406 -13.77 24.76 9.95
N ARG A 407 -13.65 24.81 8.62
CA ARG A 407 -14.78 24.74 7.68
C ARG A 407 -15.37 23.34 7.62
N ARG A 408 -14.52 22.31 7.65
CA ARG A 408 -14.97 20.92 7.82
C ARG A 408 -15.71 20.72 9.14
N ALA A 409 -15.20 21.28 10.23
CA ALA A 409 -15.85 21.21 11.55
C ALA A 409 -17.24 21.87 11.51
N TRP A 410 -17.37 23.07 10.93
CA TRP A 410 -18.66 23.74 10.76
C TRP A 410 -19.64 22.96 9.90
N ALA A 411 -19.20 22.43 8.77
CA ALA A 411 -20.05 21.61 7.91
C ALA A 411 -20.52 20.35 8.65
N ARG A 412 -19.61 19.67 9.35
CA ARG A 412 -19.91 18.44 10.11
C ARG A 412 -20.92 18.68 11.22
N MET A 413 -20.87 19.82 11.92
CA MET A 413 -21.88 20.18 12.92
C MET A 413 -23.28 20.36 12.33
N ASN A 414 -23.39 20.67 11.04
CA ASN A 414 -24.67 20.76 10.32
C ASN A 414 -25.04 19.47 9.57
N GLY A 415 -24.27 18.39 9.72
CA GLY A 415 -24.46 17.15 8.96
C GLY A 415 -24.09 17.27 7.48
N GLU A 416 -23.29 18.26 7.11
CA GLU A 416 -22.88 18.56 5.73
C GLU A 416 -21.39 18.24 5.51
N GLY A 417 -21.01 18.04 4.24
CA GLY A 417 -19.61 18.01 3.81
C GLY A 417 -19.14 19.40 3.36
N PHE A 418 -17.93 19.78 3.75
CA PHE A 418 -17.28 20.99 3.25
C PHE A 418 -16.57 20.74 1.91
N ASP A 419 -15.87 19.62 1.81
CA ASP A 419 -15.05 19.23 0.67
C ASP A 419 -15.70 18.05 -0.05
N ALA A 420 -16.36 18.32 -1.18
CA ALA A 420 -17.14 17.31 -1.88
C ALA A 420 -16.24 16.15 -2.39
N VAL A 421 -15.00 16.44 -2.74
CA VAL A 421 -14.07 15.43 -3.27
C VAL A 421 -13.50 14.59 -2.14
N ALA A 422 -12.95 15.22 -1.10
CA ALA A 422 -12.34 14.46 -0.01
C ALA A 422 -13.36 13.76 0.92
N GLN A 423 -14.57 14.31 1.08
CA GLN A 423 -15.54 13.82 2.08
C GLN A 423 -16.74 13.06 1.50
N LEU A 424 -17.09 13.25 0.21
CA LEU A 424 -18.23 12.53 -0.40
C LEU A 424 -17.80 11.38 -1.33
N VAL A 425 -16.67 11.52 -2.04
CA VAL A 425 -16.07 10.44 -2.84
C VAL A 425 -14.57 10.42 -2.56
N PRO A 426 -14.14 9.98 -1.38
CA PRO A 426 -12.75 10.07 -0.98
C PRO A 426 -11.83 9.37 -1.98
N TYR A 427 -10.62 9.90 -2.14
CA TYR A 427 -9.67 9.39 -3.12
C TYR A 427 -9.43 7.88 -2.99
N TRP A 428 -9.34 7.32 -1.79
CA TRP A 428 -9.14 5.87 -1.62
C TRP A 428 -10.31 5.00 -2.11
N GLU A 429 -11.52 5.55 -2.25
CA GLU A 429 -12.68 4.87 -2.83
C GLU A 429 -12.67 4.87 -4.36
N ASP A 430 -12.01 5.87 -4.97
CA ASP A 430 -11.95 6.02 -6.42
C ASP A 430 -11.03 4.94 -7.01
N LEU A 431 -11.61 4.02 -7.80
CA LEU A 431 -10.87 2.99 -8.53
C LEU A 431 -10.49 3.40 -9.94
N ASP A 432 -10.92 4.55 -10.45
CA ASP A 432 -10.69 4.99 -11.83
C ASP A 432 -9.57 6.02 -11.98
N SER A 433 -9.42 6.96 -11.04
CA SER A 433 -8.28 7.89 -11.02
C SER A 433 -7.17 7.45 -10.07
N TRP A 434 -5.92 7.81 -10.37
CA TRP A 434 -4.81 7.76 -9.40
C TRP A 434 -4.62 9.11 -8.69
N GLU A 435 -5.23 10.18 -9.21
CA GLU A 435 -5.01 11.59 -8.87
C GLU A 435 -6.32 12.38 -8.77
#